data_AF-A0A917DRL5-F1
#
_entry.id   AF-A0A917DRL5-F1
#
_cell.length_a   1.000
_cell.length_b   1.000
_cell.length_c   1.000
_cell.angle_alpha   90.00
_cell.angle_beta   90.00
_cell.angle_gamma   90.00
#
_symmetry.space_group_name_H-M   'P 1'
#
loop_
_entity.id
_entity.type
_entity.pdbx_description
1 polymer ?
#
loop_
_entity_poly.entity_id
_entity_poly.type
_entity_poly.pdbx_seq_one_letter_code
_entity_poly.pdbx_strand_id
1 'polypeptide(L)'
;MGIHWFILSAAAVILIQGWIFRRFAMKRLSYAREFSVKNCFEGDRIEMIERLENRKWLPVPWMRVESILHTGLKFEHLFNFDVSNGQFYQNHKSLFSLMGNKQLIRRHPVQCMQRGCYRLTSASVTFGDLFGLFKSWKSVTLQEELIVYPMPADRSMIQLPSRSWQGDISVRRWIVEDPFYVTGVRDYQAGDSLKTINWKATARSSRLQVHRRDFTADYRLMVLLNVEDHADMWEVVNNTALIEQGIRLAAALVQYATEQGLETGFATNGHDIDIPGLPIVTQMNSGSDHLLYMLERMAKLAITSVTPFYLLLDKLEEKMDERCDVVIVSAFMSEKIELAIDRLRSHGHGVEWLPLQLEAGDAA
;
A
#
# COMPACT_ATOMS: atom_id res chain seq x y z
N MET A 1 -61.03 24.99 31.67
CA MET A 1 -59.85 25.48 32.42
C MET A 1 -58.66 24.49 32.46
N GLY A 2 -58.84 23.17 32.34
CA GLY A 2 -57.71 22.21 32.48
C GLY A 2 -56.76 22.09 31.27
N ILE A 3 -57.24 22.28 30.04
CA ILE A 3 -56.45 22.05 28.82
C ILE A 3 -55.27 23.03 28.67
N HIS A 4 -55.46 24.31 28.98
CA HIS A 4 -54.38 25.30 28.86
C HIS A 4 -53.23 25.02 29.83
N TRP A 5 -53.52 24.54 31.04
CA TRP A 5 -52.51 24.14 32.02
C TRP A 5 -51.73 22.90 31.59
N PHE A 6 -52.40 21.93 30.96
CA PHE A 6 -51.74 20.76 30.38
C PHE A 6 -50.80 21.15 29.22
N ILE A 7 -51.24 22.07 28.35
CA ILE A 7 -50.41 22.57 27.24
C ILE A 7 -49.19 23.33 27.78
N LEU A 8 -49.39 24.22 28.77
CA LEU A 8 -48.30 24.97 29.40
C LEU A 8 -47.30 24.06 30.11
N SER A 9 -47.75 23.04 30.83
CA SER A 9 -46.85 22.10 31.51
C SER A 9 -46.08 21.24 30.51
N ALA A 10 -46.73 20.75 29.45
CA ALA A 10 -46.07 20.02 28.37
C ALA A 10 -45.01 20.88 27.67
N ALA A 11 -45.32 22.15 27.35
CA ALA A 11 -44.37 23.08 26.75
C ALA A 11 -43.18 23.35 27.68
N ALA A 12 -43.42 23.54 28.98
CA ALA A 12 -42.35 23.73 29.97
C ALA A 12 -41.43 22.50 30.05
N VAL A 13 -41.99 21.28 30.06
CA VAL A 13 -41.21 20.03 30.08
C VAL A 13 -40.34 19.92 28.82
N ILE A 14 -40.88 20.20 27.64
CA ILE A 14 -40.13 20.17 26.37
C ILE A 14 -38.98 21.19 26.38
N LEU A 15 -39.22 22.41 26.86
CA LEU A 15 -38.19 23.45 26.94
C LEU A 15 -37.07 23.09 27.93
N ILE A 16 -37.44 22.60 29.12
CA ILE A 16 -36.47 22.17 30.15
C ILE A 16 -35.64 20.99 29.64
N GLN A 17 -36.30 19.99 29.05
CA GLN A 17 -35.66 18.83 28.46
C GLN A 17 -34.69 19.26 27.34
N GLY A 18 -35.13 20.09 26.39
CA GLY A 18 -34.27 20.64 25.34
C GLY A 18 -33.06 21.40 25.89
N TRP A 19 -33.23 22.21 26.93
CA TRP A 19 -32.15 22.94 27.58
C TRP A 19 -31.12 22.01 28.25
N ILE A 20 -31.58 20.98 28.98
CA ILE A 20 -30.71 19.97 29.61
C ILE A 20 -29.89 19.25 28.54
N PHE A 21 -30.54 18.75 27.49
CA PHE A 21 -29.87 18.03 26.42
C PHE A 21 -28.88 18.92 25.67
N ARG A 22 -29.25 20.15 25.33
CA ARG A 22 -28.33 21.11 24.69
C ARG A 22 -27.09 21.39 25.54
N ARG A 23 -27.24 21.49 26.87
CA ARG A 23 -26.14 21.86 27.78
C ARG A 23 -25.23 20.70 28.16
N PHE A 24 -25.78 19.48 28.27
CA PHE A 24 -25.10 18.33 28.87
C PHE A 24 -24.88 17.15 27.93
N ALA A 25 -25.55 17.07 26.77
CA ALA A 25 -25.47 15.89 25.91
C ALA A 25 -24.05 15.56 25.44
N MET A 26 -23.26 16.58 25.08
CA MET A 26 -21.90 16.39 24.57
C MET A 26 -20.82 16.32 25.67
N LYS A 27 -21.19 16.55 26.93
CA LYS A 27 -20.23 16.47 28.04
C LYS A 27 -19.95 15.00 28.35
N ARG A 28 -18.66 14.68 28.58
CA ARG A 28 -18.22 13.34 28.99
C ARG A 28 -18.68 12.22 28.03
N LEU A 29 -18.79 12.55 26.75
CA LEU A 29 -19.01 11.61 25.67
C LEU A 29 -17.68 11.42 24.95
N SER A 30 -17.20 10.18 24.87
CA SER A 30 -16.00 9.83 24.12
C SER A 30 -16.40 9.04 22.88
N TYR A 31 -15.83 9.39 21.75
CA TYR A 31 -15.99 8.68 20.50
C TYR A 31 -14.60 8.41 19.92
N ALA A 32 -14.33 7.16 19.61
CA ALA A 32 -13.14 6.72 18.90
C ALA A 32 -13.56 5.81 17.75
N ARG A 33 -12.76 5.82 16.69
CA ARG A 33 -12.88 4.93 15.55
C ARG A 33 -11.47 4.48 15.20
N GLU A 34 -11.29 3.19 14.95
CA GLU A 34 -10.01 2.57 14.60
C GLU A 34 -10.25 1.45 13.58
N PHE A 35 -9.20 1.05 12.88
CA PHE A 35 -9.21 -0.18 12.08
C PHE A 35 -8.66 -1.34 12.91
N SER A 36 -9.08 -2.57 12.62
CA SER A 36 -8.58 -3.77 13.30
C SER A 36 -7.09 -4.01 13.07
N VAL A 37 -6.54 -3.47 11.98
CA VAL A 37 -5.14 -3.54 11.57
C VAL A 37 -4.67 -2.19 11.03
N LYS A 38 -3.36 -1.94 11.08
CA LYS A 38 -2.75 -0.73 10.49
C LYS A 38 -2.40 -0.90 9.01
N ASN A 39 -2.11 -2.14 8.60
CA ASN A 39 -1.65 -2.48 7.26
C ASN A 39 -2.36 -3.76 6.80
N CYS A 40 -2.75 -3.83 5.53
CA CYS A 40 -3.32 -5.02 4.89
C CYS A 40 -3.08 -4.99 3.38
N PHE A 41 -3.45 -6.04 2.66
CA PHE A 41 -3.38 -6.09 1.21
C PHE A 41 -4.72 -5.72 0.57
N GLU A 42 -4.66 -5.21 -0.65
CA GLU A 42 -5.82 -5.07 -1.51
C GLU A 42 -6.53 -6.43 -1.67
N GLY A 43 -7.85 -6.42 -1.50
CA GLY A 43 -8.72 -7.60 -1.44
C GLY A 43 -9.04 -8.07 -0.03
N ASP A 44 -8.25 -7.71 0.98
CA ASP A 44 -8.44 -8.16 2.36
C ASP A 44 -9.75 -7.64 2.98
N ARG A 45 -10.27 -8.43 3.91
CA ARG A 45 -11.42 -8.08 4.76
C ARG A 45 -10.93 -7.74 6.15
N ILE A 46 -11.21 -6.53 6.59
CA ILE A 46 -10.84 -6.00 7.92
C ILE A 46 -12.10 -5.49 8.65
N GLU A 47 -11.94 -5.07 9.91
CA GLU A 47 -13.02 -4.45 10.66
C GLU A 47 -12.70 -2.98 10.96
N MET A 48 -13.67 -2.09 10.75
CA MET A 48 -13.65 -0.74 11.31
C MET A 48 -14.43 -0.75 12.63
N ILE A 49 -13.77 -0.39 13.72
CA ILE A 49 -14.28 -0.49 15.08
C ILE A 49 -14.63 0.91 15.58
N GLU A 50 -15.90 1.15 15.86
CA GLU A 50 -16.37 2.38 16.50
C GLU A 50 -16.62 2.13 17.98
N ARG A 51 -16.00 2.94 18.84
CA ARG A 51 -16.16 2.90 20.30
C ARG A 51 -16.82 4.19 20.77
N LEU A 52 -17.99 4.04 21.38
CA LEU A 52 -18.74 5.13 21.97
C LEU A 52 -18.87 4.90 23.47
N GLU A 53 -18.49 5.90 24.27
CA GLU A 53 -18.56 5.83 25.72
C GLU A 53 -19.33 7.02 26.29
N ASN A 54 -20.41 6.73 27.00
CA ASN A 54 -21.24 7.74 27.65
C ASN A 54 -20.97 7.77 29.16
N ARG A 55 -20.03 8.59 29.63
CA ARG A 55 -19.66 8.71 31.06
C ARG A 55 -20.53 9.69 31.85
N LYS A 56 -21.73 9.97 31.36
CA LYS A 56 -22.75 10.76 32.07
C LYS A 56 -23.97 9.88 32.31
N TRP A 57 -24.77 10.26 33.31
CA TRP A 57 -26.04 9.61 33.62
C TRP A 57 -27.12 9.89 32.55
N LEU A 58 -27.07 11.04 31.90
CA LEU A 58 -28.04 11.40 30.86
C LEU A 58 -27.90 10.44 29.65
N PRO A 59 -28.99 9.81 29.19
CA PRO A 59 -28.95 8.99 28.00
C PRO A 59 -28.69 9.83 26.75
N VAL A 60 -28.26 9.18 25.69
CA VAL A 60 -28.11 9.73 24.35
C VAL A 60 -29.16 9.03 23.48
N PRO A 61 -30.35 9.63 23.30
CA PRO A 61 -31.46 8.97 22.61
C PRO A 61 -31.10 8.63 21.16
N TRP A 62 -30.46 9.58 20.48
CA TRP A 62 -29.85 9.37 19.19
C TRP A 62 -28.59 10.22 19.05
N MET A 63 -27.60 9.65 18.38
CA MET A 63 -26.39 10.32 17.97
C MET A 63 -26.02 9.82 16.59
N ARG A 64 -25.80 10.74 15.67
CA ARG A 64 -25.37 10.46 14.31
C ARG A 64 -23.89 10.82 14.19
N VAL A 65 -23.10 9.90 13.67
CA VAL A 65 -21.71 10.14 13.30
C VAL A 65 -21.62 10.07 11.80
N GLU A 66 -21.10 11.13 11.18
CA GLU A 66 -20.92 11.23 9.74
C GLU A 66 -19.44 11.44 9.45
N SER A 67 -18.91 10.64 8.52
CA SER A 67 -17.54 10.79 8.02
C SER A 67 -17.48 10.53 6.53
N ILE A 68 -16.57 11.23 5.87
CA ILE A 68 -16.22 11.01 4.48
C ILE A 68 -15.13 9.95 4.44
N LEU A 69 -15.37 8.87 3.72
CA LEU A 69 -14.44 7.77 3.52
C LEU A 69 -14.16 7.60 2.03
N HIS A 70 -13.00 7.06 1.66
CA HIS A 70 -12.73 6.76 0.25
C HIS A 70 -13.57 5.58 -0.24
N THR A 71 -13.91 5.55 -1.53
CA THR A 71 -14.72 4.49 -2.16
C THR A 71 -13.98 3.16 -2.27
N GLY A 72 -12.64 3.19 -2.24
CA GLY A 72 -11.78 2.01 -2.15
C GLY A 72 -12.00 1.13 -0.89
N LEU A 73 -12.69 1.64 0.13
CA LEU A 73 -13.11 0.86 1.30
C LEU A 73 -14.60 0.48 1.17
N LYS A 74 -14.90 -0.77 0.82
CA LYS A 74 -16.29 -1.22 0.61
C LYS A 74 -16.87 -1.82 1.89
N PHE A 75 -18.04 -1.34 2.31
CA PHE A 75 -18.75 -1.85 3.49
C PHE A 75 -19.84 -2.83 3.06
N GLU A 76 -19.91 -4.04 3.64
CA GLU A 76 -20.77 -5.13 3.14
C GLU A 76 -22.28 -4.83 3.24
N HIS A 77 -22.75 -4.18 4.30
CA HIS A 77 -24.14 -3.75 4.47
C HIS A 77 -24.22 -2.72 5.59
N LEU A 78 -25.05 -1.67 5.42
CA LEU A 78 -26.01 -1.13 6.40
C LEU A 78 -26.42 0.31 6.02
N PHE A 79 -27.69 0.46 5.66
CA PHE A 79 -28.54 1.66 5.75
C PHE A 79 -27.82 3.00 6.06
N ASN A 80 -27.93 3.95 5.11
CA ASN A 80 -27.54 5.38 5.17
C ASN A 80 -26.24 5.80 4.45
N PHE A 81 -25.88 5.17 3.34
CA PHE A 81 -24.92 5.75 2.40
C PHE A 81 -25.67 6.67 1.43
N ASP A 82 -25.42 7.98 1.53
CA ASP A 82 -25.55 8.86 0.36
C ASP A 82 -24.19 8.82 -0.32
N VAL A 83 -24.11 8.16 -1.46
CA VAL A 83 -22.99 8.37 -2.39
C VAL A 83 -23.15 9.79 -2.90
N SER A 84 -22.51 10.75 -2.23
CA SER A 84 -22.37 12.09 -2.80
C SER A 84 -21.59 11.93 -4.10
N ASN A 85 -22.06 12.56 -5.18
CA ASN A 85 -21.56 12.48 -6.56
C ASN A 85 -20.07 12.88 -6.78
N GLY A 86 -19.19 12.75 -5.79
CA GLY A 86 -17.74 12.77 -5.98
C GLY A 86 -17.23 11.34 -6.15
N GLN A 87 -16.65 11.04 -7.30
CA GLN A 87 -16.27 9.69 -7.75
C GLN A 87 -15.34 8.88 -6.81
N PHE A 88 -14.75 9.53 -5.79
CA PHE A 88 -13.72 8.96 -4.91
C PHE A 88 -14.11 8.87 -3.43
N TYR A 89 -15.22 9.49 -3.02
CA TYR A 89 -15.60 9.56 -1.60
C TYR A 89 -17.07 9.21 -1.36
N GLN A 90 -17.31 8.52 -0.25
CA GLN A 90 -18.63 8.10 0.22
C GLN A 90 -18.88 8.60 1.65
N ASN A 91 -20.13 8.91 1.96
CA ASN A 91 -20.52 9.30 3.31
C ASN A 91 -20.92 8.07 4.13
N HIS A 92 -20.14 7.77 5.16
CA HIS A 92 -20.46 6.74 6.15
C HIS A 92 -21.22 7.38 7.33
N LYS A 93 -22.50 7.02 7.48
CA LYS A 93 -23.39 7.54 8.53
C LYS A 93 -23.73 6.44 9.54
N SER A 94 -23.22 6.57 10.77
CA SER A 94 -23.56 5.68 11.89
C SER A 94 -24.56 6.33 12.83
N LEU A 95 -25.71 5.67 13.05
CA LEU A 95 -26.68 6.06 14.08
C LEU A 95 -26.49 5.21 15.34
N PHE A 96 -26.45 5.86 16.49
CA PHE A 96 -26.27 5.26 17.80
C PHE A 96 -27.34 5.72 18.78
N SER A 97 -27.68 4.85 19.72
CA SER A 97 -28.42 5.18 20.94
C SER A 97 -27.69 4.55 22.12
N LEU A 98 -27.48 5.30 23.19
CA LEU A 98 -26.66 4.86 24.31
C LEU A 98 -27.18 5.39 25.63
N MET A 99 -27.46 4.49 26.58
CA MET A 99 -27.89 4.87 27.92
C MET A 99 -26.75 5.50 28.73
N GLY A 100 -27.08 6.09 29.88
CA GLY A 100 -26.09 6.67 30.78
C GLY A 100 -25.12 5.64 31.34
N ASN A 101 -23.85 6.03 31.51
CA ASN A 101 -22.76 5.18 32.03
C ASN A 101 -22.61 3.84 31.30
N LYS A 102 -22.81 3.85 29.99
CA LYS A 102 -22.65 2.67 29.12
C LYS A 102 -21.60 2.93 28.05
N GLN A 103 -21.03 1.84 27.56
CA GLN A 103 -20.15 1.81 26.41
C GLN A 103 -20.78 0.93 25.33
N LEU A 104 -20.61 1.33 24.08
CA LEU A 104 -21.02 0.58 22.90
C LEU A 104 -19.83 0.44 21.96
N ILE A 105 -19.62 -0.77 21.47
CA ILE A 105 -18.62 -1.08 20.45
C ILE A 105 -19.37 -1.64 19.26
N ARG A 106 -19.19 -1.02 18.08
CA ARG A 106 -19.75 -1.50 16.82
C ARG A 106 -18.59 -1.83 15.89
N ARG A 107 -18.66 -3.00 15.26
CA ARG A 107 -17.68 -3.46 14.27
C ARG A 107 -18.35 -3.50 12.91
N HIS A 108 -17.71 -2.90 11.93
CA HIS A 108 -18.17 -2.87 10.55
C HIS A 108 -17.19 -3.64 9.69
N PRO A 109 -17.62 -4.71 9.00
CA PRO A 109 -16.77 -5.39 8.04
C PRO A 109 -16.50 -4.46 6.85
N VAL A 110 -15.22 -4.36 6.48
CA VAL A 110 -14.73 -3.52 5.37
C VAL A 110 -13.87 -4.38 4.46
N GLN A 111 -14.16 -4.35 3.17
CA GLN A 111 -13.33 -4.93 2.13
C GLN A 111 -12.48 -3.84 1.48
N CYS A 112 -11.17 -4.03 1.49
CA CYS A 112 -10.21 -3.09 0.89
C CYS A 112 -10.13 -3.36 -0.62
N MET A 113 -10.88 -2.63 -1.44
CA MET A 113 -10.99 -2.88 -2.89
C MET A 113 -9.87 -2.27 -3.72
N GLN A 114 -9.18 -1.27 -3.19
CA GLN A 114 -8.10 -0.54 -3.88
C GLN A 114 -6.93 -0.32 -2.93
N ARG A 115 -5.71 -0.40 -3.45
CA ARG A 115 -4.51 0.04 -2.72
C ARG A 115 -4.61 1.53 -2.37
N GLY A 116 -3.89 1.95 -1.33
CA GLY A 116 -3.90 3.35 -0.93
C GLY A 116 -3.54 3.56 0.52
N CYS A 117 -3.37 4.82 0.89
CA CYS A 117 -3.36 5.25 2.28
C CYS A 117 -4.68 5.95 2.62
N TYR A 118 -5.41 5.37 3.58
CA TYR A 118 -6.72 5.84 4.01
C TYR A 118 -6.61 6.49 5.39
N ARG A 119 -6.76 7.81 5.43
CA ARG A 119 -6.67 8.60 6.67
C ARG A 119 -8.04 9.01 7.19
N LEU A 120 -8.30 8.67 8.45
CA LEU A 120 -9.47 9.13 9.19
C LEU A 120 -9.05 10.29 10.10
N THR A 121 -9.25 11.52 9.61
CA THR A 121 -8.81 12.74 10.33
C THR A 121 -9.90 13.34 11.20
N SER A 122 -11.17 13.17 10.84
CA SER A 122 -12.28 13.71 11.64
C SER A 122 -13.61 13.00 11.41
N ALA A 123 -14.50 13.12 12.38
CA ALA A 123 -15.88 12.70 12.29
C ALA A 123 -16.81 13.78 12.84
N SER A 124 -17.90 14.04 12.12
CA SER A 124 -18.94 14.97 12.54
C SER A 124 -19.96 14.24 13.39
N VAL A 125 -20.00 14.57 14.68
CA VAL A 125 -20.95 13.98 15.63
C VAL A 125 -22.11 14.95 15.82
N THR A 126 -23.30 14.54 15.37
CA THR A 126 -24.55 15.26 15.58
C THR A 126 -25.37 14.56 16.64
N PHE A 127 -25.78 15.33 17.63
CA PHE A 127 -26.65 14.91 18.71
C PHE A 127 -27.99 15.66 18.60
N GLY A 128 -29.07 15.03 19.05
CA GLY A 128 -30.25 15.81 19.37
C GLY A 128 -31.11 15.18 20.44
N ASP A 129 -32.09 15.98 20.82
CA ASP A 129 -32.96 15.74 21.95
C ASP A 129 -34.02 14.66 21.62
N LEU A 130 -34.80 14.23 22.62
CA LEU A 130 -35.78 13.15 22.48
C LEU A 130 -36.84 13.41 21.40
N PHE A 131 -37.21 14.67 21.20
CA PHE A 131 -38.23 15.08 20.23
C PHE A 131 -37.61 15.59 18.91
N GLY A 132 -36.28 15.64 18.79
CA GLY A 132 -35.58 16.11 17.59
C GLY A 132 -35.70 17.62 17.31
N LEU A 133 -36.24 18.39 18.27
CA LEU A 133 -36.44 19.84 18.21
C LEU A 133 -35.13 20.61 18.33
N PHE A 134 -34.17 20.08 19.09
CA PHE A 134 -32.87 20.70 19.31
C PHE A 134 -31.76 19.78 18.84
N LYS A 135 -30.90 20.31 17.99
CA LYS A 135 -29.72 19.61 17.47
C LYS A 135 -28.47 20.38 17.85
N SER A 136 -27.43 19.65 18.17
CA SER A 136 -26.08 20.17 18.39
C SER A 136 -25.11 19.29 17.65
N TRP A 137 -24.08 19.86 17.05
CA TRP A 137 -23.03 19.11 16.38
C TRP A 137 -21.67 19.45 16.96
N LYS A 138 -20.71 18.54 16.81
CA LYS A 138 -19.30 18.74 17.15
C LYS A 138 -18.44 17.90 16.23
N SER A 139 -17.36 18.48 15.71
CA SER A 139 -16.32 17.71 15.04
C SER A 139 -15.40 17.05 16.09
N VAL A 140 -15.11 15.77 15.89
CA VAL A 140 -14.15 14.99 16.67
C VAL A 140 -12.96 14.71 15.77
N THR A 141 -11.77 15.14 16.20
CA THR A 141 -10.51 14.82 15.52
C THR A 141 -10.15 13.36 15.77
N LEU A 142 -9.80 12.66 14.70
CA LEU A 142 -9.31 11.28 14.68
C LEU A 142 -7.89 11.29 14.08
N GLN A 143 -7.07 10.31 14.45
CA GLN A 143 -5.70 10.18 13.96
C GLN A 143 -5.41 8.72 13.58
N GLU A 144 -6.27 8.17 12.73
CA GLU A 144 -6.10 6.79 12.26
C GLU A 144 -5.70 6.77 10.79
N GLU A 145 -4.84 5.82 10.47
CA GLU A 145 -4.30 5.59 9.13
C GLU A 145 -4.31 4.09 8.86
N LEU A 146 -4.85 3.72 7.69
CA LEU A 146 -4.81 2.36 7.16
C LEU A 146 -4.05 2.39 5.85
N ILE A 147 -3.00 1.57 5.77
CA ILE A 147 -2.22 1.39 4.55
C ILE A 147 -2.66 0.07 3.89
N VAL A 148 -3.14 0.16 2.66
CA VAL A 148 -3.52 -1.00 1.84
C VAL A 148 -2.47 -1.16 0.75
N TYR A 149 -1.67 -2.21 0.86
CA TYR A 149 -0.66 -2.57 -0.12
C TYR A 149 -1.31 -3.04 -1.43
N PRO A 150 -0.68 -2.79 -2.60
CA PRO A 150 -1.12 -3.42 -3.84
C PRO A 150 -1.12 -4.94 -3.69
N MET A 151 -2.13 -5.59 -4.25
CA MET A 151 -2.10 -7.04 -4.41
C MET A 151 -1.09 -7.37 -5.52
N PRO A 152 -0.01 -8.13 -5.24
CA PRO A 152 0.93 -8.55 -6.27
C PRO A 152 0.22 -9.31 -7.38
N ALA A 153 0.53 -8.97 -8.64
CA ALA A 153 0.04 -9.69 -9.81
C ALA A 153 0.46 -11.17 -9.76
N ASP A 154 -0.31 -12.04 -10.42
CA ASP A 154 0.04 -13.45 -10.51
C ASP A 154 1.37 -13.63 -11.27
N ARG A 155 2.17 -14.61 -10.85
CA ARG A 155 3.48 -14.91 -11.45
C ARG A 155 3.36 -15.28 -12.92
N SER A 156 2.21 -15.79 -13.35
CA SER A 156 1.91 -16.06 -14.76
C SER A 156 1.96 -14.81 -15.65
N MET A 157 1.69 -13.62 -15.09
CA MET A 157 1.76 -12.33 -15.78
C MET A 157 3.18 -11.79 -15.87
N ILE A 158 4.12 -12.33 -15.08
CA ILE A 158 5.55 -12.02 -15.16
C ILE A 158 6.12 -12.79 -16.37
N GLN A 159 5.79 -12.34 -17.58
CA GLN A 159 6.38 -12.85 -18.82
C GLN A 159 7.75 -12.22 -19.04
N LEU A 160 8.69 -12.53 -18.14
CA LEU A 160 10.10 -12.20 -18.38
C LEU A 160 10.56 -13.02 -19.59
N PRO A 161 11.22 -12.43 -20.60
CA PRO A 161 11.84 -13.16 -21.69
C PRO A 161 12.72 -14.26 -21.09
N SER A 162 12.30 -15.50 -21.32
CA SER A 162 12.88 -16.71 -20.70
C SER A 162 14.40 -16.86 -20.90
N ARG A 163 14.97 -16.14 -21.86
CA ARG A 163 16.41 -16.14 -22.16
C ARG A 163 17.27 -15.29 -21.23
N SER A 164 16.75 -14.23 -20.60
CA SER A 164 17.57 -13.31 -19.79
C SER A 164 17.37 -13.43 -18.28
N TRP A 165 16.26 -14.00 -17.81
CA TRP A 165 15.95 -14.02 -16.38
C TRP A 165 15.85 -15.42 -15.78
N GLN A 166 15.10 -16.33 -16.40
CA GLN A 166 15.04 -17.72 -15.90
C GLN A 166 16.30 -18.51 -16.24
N GLY A 167 16.82 -18.31 -17.46
CA GLY A 167 18.13 -18.80 -17.87
C GLY A 167 19.23 -18.03 -17.13
N ASP A 168 19.35 -16.73 -17.35
CA ASP A 168 20.53 -15.99 -16.89
C ASP A 168 20.60 -15.77 -15.37
N ILE A 169 19.53 -15.59 -14.58
CA ILE A 169 19.65 -15.51 -13.11
C ILE A 169 19.89 -16.89 -12.49
N SER A 170 19.27 -17.94 -13.05
CA SER A 170 19.51 -19.31 -12.58
C SER A 170 20.87 -19.84 -13.03
N VAL A 171 21.41 -19.36 -14.15
CA VAL A 171 22.74 -19.70 -14.70
C VAL A 171 23.83 -18.80 -14.11
N ARG A 172 23.54 -17.53 -13.82
CA ARG A 172 24.45 -16.59 -13.11
C ARG A 172 24.58 -16.88 -11.63
N ARG A 173 23.55 -17.47 -11.00
CA ARG A 173 23.70 -18.13 -9.68
C ARG A 173 24.79 -19.20 -9.68
N TRP A 174 25.26 -19.68 -10.86
CA TRP A 174 26.13 -20.85 -10.97
C TRP A 174 27.45 -20.59 -11.71
N ILE A 175 27.69 -19.38 -12.24
CA ILE A 175 28.78 -19.19 -13.23
C ILE A 175 30.15 -18.87 -12.62
N VAL A 176 30.24 -18.32 -11.40
CA VAL A 176 31.52 -18.10 -10.70
C VAL A 176 31.36 -18.33 -9.19
N GLU A 177 31.87 -19.46 -8.71
CA GLU A 177 32.07 -19.70 -7.28
C GLU A 177 33.08 -18.69 -6.71
N ASP A 178 32.77 -18.06 -5.58
CA ASP A 178 33.72 -17.17 -4.93
C ASP A 178 34.88 -18.00 -4.33
N PRO A 179 36.15 -17.76 -4.73
CA PRO A 179 37.30 -18.49 -4.20
C PRO A 179 37.46 -18.39 -2.68
N PHE A 180 36.91 -17.34 -2.05
CA PHE A 180 37.06 -16.99 -0.64
C PHE A 180 35.88 -17.40 0.23
N TYR A 181 34.68 -17.59 -0.33
CA TYR A 181 33.47 -17.92 0.43
C TYR A 181 33.22 -19.43 0.52
N VAL A 182 33.87 -20.08 1.50
CA VAL A 182 33.74 -21.53 1.73
C VAL A 182 32.60 -21.82 2.71
N THR A 183 31.50 -22.40 2.22
CA THR A 183 30.34 -22.83 3.01
C THR A 183 30.45 -24.24 3.56
N GLY A 184 31.40 -25.05 3.09
CA GLY A 184 31.63 -26.38 3.65
C GLY A 184 32.64 -27.21 2.88
N VAL A 185 32.50 -28.53 2.98
CA VAL A 185 33.36 -29.49 2.28
C VAL A 185 32.48 -30.57 1.66
N ARG A 186 32.81 -31.00 0.45
CA ARG A 186 32.16 -32.14 -0.23
C ARG A 186 33.19 -33.11 -0.78
N ASP A 187 32.75 -34.32 -1.09
CA ASP A 187 33.61 -35.31 -1.73
C ASP A 187 33.98 -34.86 -3.16
N TYR A 188 35.23 -35.16 -3.54
CA TYR A 188 35.78 -34.87 -4.85
C TYR A 188 35.05 -35.68 -5.94
N GLN A 189 34.67 -35.01 -7.02
CA GLN A 189 34.11 -35.65 -8.22
C GLN A 189 35.04 -35.46 -9.41
N ALA A 190 35.00 -36.40 -10.35
CA ALA A 190 35.79 -36.34 -11.57
C ALA A 190 35.33 -35.14 -12.43
N GLY A 191 36.16 -34.10 -12.46
CA GLY A 191 35.85 -32.79 -13.07
C GLY A 191 36.26 -31.61 -12.19
N ASP A 192 36.42 -31.84 -10.88
CA ASP A 192 36.88 -30.82 -9.94
C ASP A 192 38.36 -30.47 -10.15
N SER A 193 38.70 -29.19 -10.11
CA SER A 193 40.09 -28.73 -10.21
C SER A 193 40.89 -29.14 -8.96
N LEU A 194 42.11 -29.65 -9.14
CA LEU A 194 42.99 -30.02 -8.02
C LEU A 194 43.30 -28.83 -7.08
N LYS A 195 43.14 -27.58 -7.56
CA LYS A 195 43.33 -26.36 -6.76
C LYS A 195 42.24 -26.15 -5.70
N THR A 196 41.09 -26.83 -5.80
CA THR A 196 39.98 -26.69 -4.85
C THR A 196 40.01 -27.71 -3.71
N ILE A 197 40.98 -28.65 -3.73
CA ILE A 197 41.13 -29.70 -2.72
C ILE A 197 41.42 -29.08 -1.34
N ASN A 198 40.63 -29.49 -0.36
CA ASN A 198 40.87 -29.22 1.04
C ASN A 198 41.73 -30.34 1.63
N TRP A 199 43.05 -30.15 1.65
CA TRP A 199 44.00 -31.15 2.16
C TRP A 199 43.78 -31.48 3.63
N LYS A 200 43.34 -30.51 4.44
CA LYS A 200 43.09 -30.71 5.88
C LYS A 200 41.85 -31.56 6.13
N ALA A 201 40.79 -31.38 5.34
CA ALA A 201 39.58 -32.19 5.42
C ALA A 201 39.81 -33.60 4.82
N THR A 202 40.57 -33.67 3.73
CA THR A 202 41.01 -34.93 3.10
C THR A 202 41.82 -35.80 4.07
N ALA A 203 42.75 -35.21 4.82
CA ALA A 203 43.57 -35.92 5.80
C ALA A 203 42.74 -36.51 6.97
N ARG A 204 41.59 -35.91 7.30
CA ARG A 204 40.70 -36.39 8.37
C ARG A 204 39.71 -37.45 7.91
N SER A 205 39.18 -37.32 6.69
CA SER A 205 38.18 -38.23 6.14
C SER A 205 38.79 -39.42 5.38
N SER A 206 40.10 -39.40 5.12
CA SER A 206 40.82 -40.37 4.28
C SER A 206 40.24 -40.51 2.86
N ARG A 207 39.47 -39.53 2.41
CA ARG A 207 38.89 -39.42 1.07
C ARG A 207 39.16 -38.03 0.53
N LEU A 208 39.38 -37.91 -0.79
CA LEU A 208 39.61 -36.60 -1.41
C LEU A 208 38.37 -35.72 -1.23
N GLN A 209 38.56 -34.56 -0.60
CA GLN A 209 37.52 -33.59 -0.34
C GLN A 209 37.89 -32.23 -0.91
N VAL A 210 36.90 -31.52 -1.47
CA VAL A 210 37.04 -30.19 -2.06
C VAL A 210 36.25 -29.17 -1.24
N HIS A 211 36.74 -27.93 -1.19
CA HIS A 211 36.00 -26.83 -0.59
C HIS A 211 34.68 -26.67 -1.34
N ARG A 212 33.55 -26.73 -0.61
CA ARG A 212 32.26 -26.30 -1.14
C ARG A 212 32.23 -24.79 -1.02
N ARG A 213 32.25 -24.12 -2.16
CA ARG A 213 32.17 -22.66 -2.28
C ARG A 213 30.75 -22.28 -2.66
N ASP A 214 30.29 -21.16 -2.12
CA ASP A 214 29.02 -20.56 -2.50
C ASP A 214 29.26 -19.39 -3.46
N PHE A 215 28.18 -18.84 -4.00
CA PHE A 215 28.24 -17.76 -4.98
C PHE A 215 28.13 -16.39 -4.29
N THR A 216 29.06 -15.47 -4.61
CA THR A 216 29.06 -14.07 -4.15
C THR A 216 28.86 -13.15 -5.34
N ALA A 217 27.66 -13.14 -5.92
CA ALA A 217 27.28 -12.08 -6.83
C ALA A 217 26.07 -11.38 -6.23
N ASP A 218 26.30 -10.17 -5.72
CA ASP A 218 25.27 -9.24 -5.27
C ASP A 218 24.49 -8.79 -6.51
N TYR A 219 23.57 -9.63 -6.98
CA TYR A 219 22.66 -9.27 -8.05
C TYR A 219 21.61 -8.32 -7.47
N ARG A 220 21.72 -7.06 -7.88
CA ARG A 220 20.81 -5.99 -7.48
C ARG A 220 19.79 -5.77 -8.59
N LEU A 221 18.53 -5.65 -8.21
CA LEU A 221 17.42 -5.38 -9.11
C LEU A 221 16.80 -4.02 -8.80
N MET A 222 16.66 -3.17 -9.81
CA MET A 222 15.80 -1.99 -9.75
C MET A 222 14.54 -2.20 -10.60
N VAL A 223 13.38 -2.17 -9.96
CA VAL A 223 12.08 -2.17 -10.65
C VAL A 223 11.62 -0.73 -10.85
N LEU A 224 11.45 -0.33 -12.10
CA LEU A 224 11.03 1.00 -12.49
C LEU A 224 9.61 0.97 -13.03
N LEU A 225 8.71 1.76 -12.45
CA LEU A 225 7.37 1.95 -12.98
C LEU A 225 7.24 3.35 -13.61
N ASN A 226 6.88 3.39 -14.89
CA ASN A 226 6.46 4.62 -15.54
C ASN A 226 4.95 4.82 -15.38
N VAL A 227 4.57 5.95 -14.77
CA VAL A 227 3.17 6.38 -14.57
C VAL A 227 2.61 7.07 -15.81
N GLU A 228 3.45 7.50 -16.76
CA GLU A 228 3.00 8.11 -18.01
C GLU A 228 2.44 7.04 -18.97
N ASP A 229 1.33 7.35 -19.64
CA ASP A 229 0.66 6.47 -20.60
C ASP A 229 0.87 6.85 -22.07
N HIS A 230 1.38 8.05 -22.34
CA HIS A 230 1.80 8.51 -23.67
C HIS A 230 2.92 9.56 -23.58
N ALA A 231 3.59 9.81 -24.70
CA ALA A 231 4.62 10.85 -24.79
C ALA A 231 4.02 12.25 -24.53
N ASP A 232 4.80 13.09 -23.85
CA ASP A 232 4.46 14.48 -23.53
C ASP A 232 3.19 14.68 -22.66
N MET A 233 2.82 13.66 -21.88
CA MET A 233 1.74 13.74 -20.89
C MET A 233 2.01 14.84 -19.85
N TRP A 234 1.02 15.71 -19.61
CA TRP A 234 1.08 16.75 -18.57
C TRP A 234 0.24 16.34 -17.36
N GLU A 235 0.91 15.76 -16.37
CA GLU A 235 0.44 15.40 -15.02
C GLU A 235 -0.72 14.38 -14.90
N VAL A 236 -1.74 14.43 -15.76
CA VAL A 236 -2.97 13.62 -15.66
C VAL A 236 -2.89 12.38 -16.56
N VAL A 237 -3.03 11.22 -15.94
CA VAL A 237 -3.04 9.91 -16.62
C VAL A 237 -4.43 9.66 -17.23
N ASN A 238 -4.49 9.31 -18.51
CA ASN A 238 -5.76 8.99 -19.17
C ASN A 238 -6.27 7.61 -18.76
N ASN A 239 -5.36 6.65 -18.59
CA ASN A 239 -5.67 5.26 -18.26
C ASN A 239 -5.13 4.85 -16.89
N THR A 240 -5.81 5.28 -15.83
CA THR A 240 -5.43 4.93 -14.44
C THR A 240 -5.41 3.42 -14.20
N ALA A 241 -6.33 2.66 -14.81
CA ALA A 241 -6.42 1.22 -14.63
C ALA A 241 -5.17 0.49 -15.14
N LEU A 242 -4.61 0.93 -16.27
CA LEU A 242 -3.37 0.38 -16.82
C LEU A 242 -2.17 0.61 -15.89
N ILE A 243 -2.08 1.80 -15.28
CA ILE A 243 -1.02 2.09 -14.32
C ILE A 243 -1.21 1.30 -13.02
N GLU A 244 -2.45 1.12 -12.54
CA GLU A 244 -2.73 0.24 -11.40
C GLU A 244 -2.28 -1.21 -11.64
N GLN A 245 -2.53 -1.76 -12.84
CA GLN A 245 -1.97 -3.06 -13.24
C GLN A 245 -0.44 -3.06 -13.20
N GLY A 246 0.20 -1.97 -13.66
CA GLY A 246 1.65 -1.82 -13.57
C GLY A 246 2.18 -1.76 -12.14
N ILE A 247 1.42 -1.19 -11.19
CA ILE A 247 1.78 -1.19 -9.77
C ILE A 247 1.67 -2.61 -9.20
N ARG A 248 0.62 -3.36 -9.54
CA ARG A 248 0.49 -4.77 -9.13
C ARG A 248 1.60 -5.63 -9.72
N LEU A 249 2.01 -5.39 -10.96
CA LEU A 249 3.13 -6.07 -11.60
C LEU A 249 4.47 -5.71 -10.95
N ALA A 250 4.72 -4.43 -10.67
CA ALA A 250 5.90 -3.99 -9.95
C ALA A 250 5.97 -4.61 -8.55
N ALA A 251 4.84 -4.67 -7.83
CA ALA A 251 4.72 -5.35 -6.54
C ALA A 251 5.10 -6.84 -6.63
N ALA A 252 4.65 -7.52 -7.68
CA ALA A 252 5.00 -8.93 -7.92
C ALA A 252 6.48 -9.13 -8.25
N LEU A 253 7.08 -8.23 -9.05
CA LEU A 253 8.51 -8.27 -9.38
C LEU A 253 9.38 -8.06 -8.14
N VAL A 254 9.08 -7.04 -7.31
CA VAL A 254 9.88 -6.79 -6.09
C VAL A 254 9.71 -7.90 -5.06
N GLN A 255 8.50 -8.45 -4.93
CA GLN A 255 8.25 -9.60 -4.06
C GLN A 255 9.04 -10.82 -4.54
N TYR A 256 8.94 -11.16 -5.83
CA TYR A 256 9.65 -12.29 -6.42
C TYR A 256 11.15 -12.16 -6.24
N ALA A 257 11.72 -10.99 -6.53
CA ALA A 257 13.15 -10.74 -6.39
C ALA A 257 13.62 -10.84 -4.92
N THR A 258 12.84 -10.29 -3.99
CA THR A 258 13.14 -10.40 -2.55
C THR A 258 13.08 -11.86 -2.08
N GLU A 259 12.11 -12.65 -2.54
CA GLU A 259 12.01 -14.09 -2.25
C GLU A 259 13.19 -14.90 -2.84
N GLN A 260 13.77 -14.42 -3.95
CA GLN A 260 14.99 -14.99 -4.53
C GLN A 260 16.28 -14.55 -3.80
N GLY A 261 16.17 -13.71 -2.78
CA GLY A 261 17.31 -13.20 -2.00
C GLY A 261 18.09 -12.08 -2.70
N LEU A 262 17.48 -11.39 -3.68
CA LEU A 262 18.10 -10.27 -4.39
C LEU A 262 17.94 -8.97 -3.61
N GLU A 263 18.97 -8.11 -3.62
CA GLU A 263 18.80 -6.72 -3.23
C GLU A 263 17.90 -6.04 -4.24
N THR A 264 16.76 -5.53 -3.79
CA THR A 264 15.75 -4.99 -4.69
C THR A 264 15.43 -3.55 -4.31
N GLY A 265 15.27 -2.70 -5.32
CA GLY A 265 14.79 -1.34 -5.19
C GLY A 265 13.60 -1.09 -6.13
N PHE A 266 12.85 -0.04 -5.81
CA PHE A 266 11.72 0.44 -6.60
C PHE A 266 11.87 1.93 -6.88
N ALA A 267 11.60 2.34 -8.13
CA ALA A 267 11.48 3.75 -8.46
C ALA A 267 10.37 4.02 -9.48
N THR A 268 9.83 5.23 -9.43
CA THR A 268 8.79 5.70 -10.34
C THR A 268 8.81 7.21 -10.48
N ASN A 269 8.34 7.70 -11.62
CA ASN A 269 8.17 9.12 -11.89
C ASN A 269 6.92 9.74 -11.22
N GLY A 270 6.10 8.93 -10.55
CA GLY A 270 5.07 9.43 -9.64
C GLY A 270 5.63 9.81 -8.27
N HIS A 271 4.80 10.44 -7.44
CA HIS A 271 5.18 10.90 -6.10
C HIS A 271 4.42 10.19 -4.99
N ASP A 272 4.95 10.27 -3.78
CA ASP A 272 4.25 9.83 -2.57
C ASP A 272 3.29 10.93 -2.11
N ILE A 273 2.06 10.57 -1.76
CA ILE A 273 1.04 11.50 -1.26
C ILE A 273 1.51 12.39 -0.08
N ASP A 274 2.49 11.92 0.70
CA ASP A 274 3.06 12.65 1.85
C ASP A 274 4.18 13.62 1.45
N ILE A 275 4.82 13.37 0.30
CA ILE A 275 5.97 14.13 -0.19
C ILE A 275 5.70 14.49 -1.67
N PRO A 276 4.78 15.43 -1.93
CA PRO A 276 4.46 15.83 -3.29
C PRO A 276 5.64 16.53 -3.95
N GLY A 277 5.75 16.38 -5.27
CA GLY A 277 6.76 17.08 -6.08
C GLY A 277 8.13 16.39 -6.18
N LEU A 278 8.30 15.20 -5.62
CA LEU A 278 9.50 14.38 -5.82
C LEU A 278 9.15 12.96 -6.31
N PRO A 279 9.92 12.40 -7.27
CA PRO A 279 9.73 11.02 -7.67
C PRO A 279 10.06 10.06 -6.52
N ILE A 280 9.35 8.93 -6.45
CA ILE A 280 9.68 7.87 -5.51
C ILE A 280 10.91 7.12 -6.03
N VAL A 281 11.96 7.07 -5.23
CA VAL A 281 13.14 6.23 -5.46
C VAL A 281 13.52 5.61 -4.12
N THR A 282 13.45 4.28 -4.01
CA THR A 282 13.93 3.55 -2.83
C THR A 282 15.39 3.14 -3.01
N GLN A 283 16.07 2.90 -1.90
CA GLN A 283 17.35 2.21 -1.94
C GLN A 283 17.14 0.75 -2.36
N MET A 284 18.19 0.11 -2.86
CA MET A 284 18.19 -1.34 -3.07
C MET A 284 18.64 -1.99 -1.76
N ASN A 285 17.82 -2.87 -1.21
CA ASN A 285 18.16 -3.63 -0.01
C ASN A 285 17.44 -4.98 -0.04
N SER A 286 17.81 -5.88 0.86
CA SER A 286 17.25 -7.21 0.99
C SER A 286 16.31 -7.32 2.20
N GLY A 287 15.46 -8.35 2.18
CA GLY A 287 14.68 -8.78 3.34
C GLY A 287 13.23 -8.29 3.37
N SER A 288 12.45 -8.93 4.24
CA SER A 288 10.99 -8.76 4.30
C SER A 288 10.55 -7.36 4.73
N ASP A 289 11.28 -6.72 5.65
CA ASP A 289 10.97 -5.36 6.09
C ASP A 289 11.17 -4.35 4.96
N HIS A 290 12.18 -4.56 4.11
CA HIS A 290 12.40 -3.72 2.94
C HIS A 290 11.33 -3.93 1.87
N LEU A 291 10.87 -5.17 1.67
CA LEU A 291 9.73 -5.45 0.81
C LEU A 291 8.48 -4.71 1.28
N LEU A 292 8.15 -4.77 2.57
CA LEU A 292 7.01 -4.03 3.14
C LEU A 292 7.16 -2.51 2.96
N TYR A 293 8.37 -1.99 3.12
CA TYR A 293 8.66 -0.58 2.84
C TYR A 293 8.40 -0.23 1.37
N MET A 294 8.85 -1.03 0.41
CA MET A 294 8.56 -0.80 -1.01
C MET A 294 7.06 -0.88 -1.32
N LEU A 295 6.35 -1.85 -0.75
CA LEU A 295 4.90 -1.99 -0.90
C LEU A 295 4.15 -0.80 -0.26
N GLU A 296 4.62 -0.25 0.85
CA GLU A 296 4.08 0.98 1.43
C GLU A 296 4.27 2.17 0.49
N ARG A 297 5.46 2.32 -0.12
CA ARG A 297 5.71 3.38 -1.12
C ARG A 297 4.80 3.22 -2.34
N MET A 298 4.54 1.99 -2.78
CA MET A 298 3.57 1.71 -3.84
C MET A 298 2.13 1.98 -3.38
N ALA A 299 1.76 1.72 -2.13
CA ALA A 299 0.44 2.06 -1.59
C ALA A 299 0.21 3.57 -1.54
N LYS A 300 1.25 4.34 -1.22
CA LYS A 300 1.23 5.81 -1.15
C LYS A 300 1.50 6.52 -2.48
N LEU A 301 1.73 5.77 -3.56
CA LEU A 301 1.97 6.32 -4.88
C LEU A 301 0.72 7.01 -5.44
N ALA A 302 0.83 8.31 -5.69
CA ALA A 302 -0.13 9.08 -6.47
C ALA A 302 0.14 8.88 -7.97
N ILE A 303 -0.90 8.52 -8.74
CA ILE A 303 -0.83 8.30 -10.19
C ILE A 303 -0.86 9.64 -10.92
N THR A 304 0.23 10.38 -10.77
CA THR A 304 0.48 11.67 -11.42
C THR A 304 1.97 11.79 -11.67
N SER A 305 2.38 12.07 -12.90
CA SER A 305 3.80 12.24 -13.22
C SER A 305 4.30 13.58 -12.68
N VAL A 306 5.44 13.53 -11.98
CA VAL A 306 6.13 14.74 -11.46
C VAL A 306 7.33 15.11 -12.31
N THR A 307 7.89 14.14 -13.03
CA THR A 307 9.06 14.32 -13.88
C THR A 307 8.91 13.40 -15.08
N PRO A 308 9.22 13.87 -16.30
CA PRO A 308 9.29 12.99 -17.46
C PRO A 308 10.11 11.73 -17.16
N PHE A 309 9.61 10.56 -17.54
CA PHE A 309 10.25 9.29 -17.17
C PHE A 309 11.70 9.17 -17.65
N TYR A 310 12.02 9.68 -18.84
CA TYR A 310 13.39 9.67 -19.36
C TYR A 310 14.37 10.47 -18.47
N LEU A 311 13.93 11.56 -17.83
CA LEU A 311 14.77 12.32 -16.89
C LEU A 311 14.99 11.58 -15.57
N LEU A 312 14.03 10.73 -15.18
CA LEU A 312 14.22 9.85 -14.03
C LEU A 312 15.32 8.81 -14.35
N LEU A 313 15.31 8.23 -15.56
CA LEU A 313 16.35 7.30 -16.00
C LEU A 313 17.73 7.94 -16.00
N ASP A 314 17.88 9.13 -16.59
CA ASP A 314 19.15 9.87 -16.60
C ASP A 314 19.66 10.13 -15.15
N LYS A 315 18.77 10.52 -14.23
CA LYS A 315 19.14 10.73 -12.80
C LYS A 315 19.50 9.44 -12.06
N LEU A 316 18.91 8.32 -12.44
CA LEU A 316 19.22 7.03 -11.84
C LEU A 316 20.56 6.51 -12.34
N GLU A 317 20.86 6.70 -13.63
CA GLU A 317 22.17 6.43 -14.22
C GLU A 317 23.29 7.14 -13.45
N GLU A 318 23.13 8.43 -13.15
CA GLU A 318 24.12 9.20 -12.38
C GLU A 318 24.32 8.72 -10.92
N LYS A 319 23.35 7.99 -10.37
CA LYS A 319 23.37 7.51 -8.96
C LYS A 319 23.74 6.05 -8.82
N MET A 320 23.66 5.27 -9.88
CA MET A 320 23.96 3.83 -9.86
C MET A 320 25.45 3.61 -10.13
N ASP A 321 26.25 3.57 -9.06
CA ASP A 321 27.69 3.32 -9.16
C ASP A 321 28.04 1.85 -9.47
N GLU A 322 27.11 0.93 -9.22
CA GLU A 322 27.30 -0.52 -9.36
C GLU A 322 26.40 -1.12 -10.43
N ARG A 323 26.86 -2.22 -11.06
CA ARG A 323 26.06 -2.95 -12.05
C ARG A 323 24.79 -3.49 -11.39
N CYS A 324 23.67 -3.26 -12.06
CA CYS A 324 22.32 -3.52 -11.58
C CYS A 324 21.50 -3.98 -12.78
N ASP A 325 20.63 -4.97 -12.57
CA ASP A 325 19.60 -5.32 -13.54
C ASP A 325 18.39 -4.41 -13.30
N VAL A 326 17.85 -3.83 -14.37
CA VAL A 326 16.78 -2.83 -14.35
C VAL A 326 15.60 -3.38 -15.15
N VAL A 327 14.44 -3.48 -14.51
CA VAL A 327 13.19 -3.84 -15.19
C VAL A 327 12.31 -2.61 -15.27
N ILE A 328 11.94 -2.23 -16.47
CA ILE A 328 11.09 -1.06 -16.72
C ILE A 328 9.68 -1.54 -17.09
N VAL A 329 8.72 -1.15 -16.28
CA VAL A 329 7.29 -1.41 -16.46
C VAL A 329 6.64 -0.11 -16.96
N SER A 330 6.11 -0.12 -18.19
CA SER A 330 5.54 1.09 -18.79
C SER A 330 4.56 0.79 -19.94
N ALA A 331 3.61 1.70 -20.15
CA ALA A 331 2.58 1.59 -21.18
C ALA A 331 3.02 2.04 -22.58
N PHE A 332 4.06 2.87 -22.72
CA PHE A 332 4.52 3.36 -24.01
C PHE A 332 6.04 3.52 -24.04
N MET A 333 6.62 3.39 -25.24
CA MET A 333 8.03 3.67 -25.49
C MET A 333 8.15 4.94 -26.33
N SER A 334 9.13 5.78 -26.04
CA SER A 334 9.48 6.95 -26.86
C SER A 334 10.97 6.96 -27.17
N GLU A 335 11.37 7.66 -28.22
CA GLU A 335 12.78 7.75 -28.65
C GLU A 335 13.70 8.27 -27.53
N LYS A 336 13.21 9.21 -26.70
CA LYS A 336 13.96 9.71 -25.52
C LYS A 336 14.16 8.63 -24.45
N ILE A 337 13.15 7.78 -24.23
CA ILE A 337 13.24 6.66 -23.27
C ILE A 337 14.19 5.59 -23.82
N GLU A 338 14.12 5.28 -25.12
CA GLU A 338 15.03 4.33 -25.76
C GLU A 338 16.49 4.78 -25.64
N LEU A 339 16.77 6.05 -25.92
CA LEU A 339 18.11 6.63 -25.75
C LEU A 339 18.61 6.54 -24.30
N ALA A 340 17.74 6.80 -23.31
CA ALA A 340 18.10 6.68 -21.89
C ALA A 340 18.33 5.21 -21.48
N ILE A 341 17.56 4.27 -22.01
CA ILE A 341 17.76 2.82 -21.82
C ILE A 341 19.10 2.38 -22.41
N ASP A 342 19.46 2.86 -23.60
CA ASP A 342 20.71 2.51 -24.26
C ASP A 342 21.93 3.08 -23.52
N ARG A 343 21.80 4.25 -22.89
CA ARG A 343 22.83 4.80 -21.99
C ARG A 343 23.06 3.91 -20.77
N LEU A 344 21.99 3.50 -20.08
CA LEU A 344 22.08 2.53 -18.98
C LEU A 344 22.77 1.23 -19.41
N ARG A 345 22.41 0.70 -20.60
CA ARG A 345 23.08 -0.49 -21.16
C ARG A 345 24.55 -0.25 -21.46
N SER A 346 24.91 0.92 -21.97
CA SER A 346 26.31 1.28 -22.27
C SER A 346 27.20 1.35 -21.03
N HIS A 347 26.63 1.70 -19.87
CA HIS A 347 27.29 1.67 -18.56
C HIS A 347 27.33 0.26 -17.92
N GLY A 348 26.78 -0.75 -18.59
CA GLY A 348 26.86 -2.15 -18.18
C GLY A 348 25.71 -2.63 -17.30
N HIS A 349 24.62 -1.86 -17.19
CA HIS A 349 23.38 -2.30 -16.55
C HIS A 349 22.59 -3.20 -17.50
N GLY A 350 22.04 -4.31 -16.99
CA GLY A 350 21.08 -5.12 -17.73
C GLY A 350 19.75 -4.38 -17.75
N VAL A 351 19.18 -4.05 -18.92
CA VAL A 351 17.89 -3.34 -18.98
C VAL A 351 16.87 -4.14 -19.77
N GLU A 352 15.78 -4.48 -19.09
CA GLU A 352 14.64 -5.19 -19.65
C GLU A 352 13.39 -4.31 -19.65
N TRP A 353 12.67 -4.35 -20.78
CA TRP A 353 11.42 -3.63 -20.96
C TRP A 353 10.24 -4.58 -20.83
N LEU A 354 9.30 -4.24 -19.97
CA LEU A 354 8.06 -4.96 -19.76
C LEU A 354 6.86 -4.06 -20.12
N PRO A 355 6.25 -4.25 -21.29
CA PRO A 355 5.16 -3.41 -21.74
C PRO A 355 3.88 -3.69 -20.94
N LEU A 356 3.20 -2.63 -20.51
CA LEU A 356 1.86 -2.72 -19.93
C LEU A 356 0.82 -2.86 -21.03
N GLN A 357 0.00 -3.90 -20.93
CA GLN A 357 -1.14 -4.14 -21.82
C GLN A 357 -2.38 -4.38 -20.97
N LEU A 358 -3.48 -3.69 -21.28
CA LEU A 358 -4.78 -4.03 -20.69
C LEU A 358 -5.19 -5.41 -21.20
N GLU A 359 -5.39 -6.38 -20.30
CA GLU A 359 -6.09 -7.61 -20.67
C GLU A 359 -7.52 -7.28 -21.09
N ALA A 360 -8.01 -7.98 -22.12
CA ALA A 360 -9.36 -7.77 -22.68
C ALA A 360 -10.52 -8.08 -21.70
N GLY A 361 -10.24 -8.44 -20.45
CA GLY A 361 -11.22 -8.82 -19.42
C GLY A 361 -11.53 -7.76 -18.35
N ASP A 362 -10.70 -6.72 -18.18
CA ASP A 362 -10.81 -5.75 -17.08
C ASP A 362 -11.54 -4.44 -17.47
N ALA A 363 -12.06 -4.35 -18.70
CA ALA A 363 -12.77 -3.16 -19.21
C ALA A 363 -14.30 -3.19 -19.01
N ALA A 364 -14.81 -3.93 -18.02
CA ALA A 364 -16.25 -4.12 -17.80
C ALA A 364 -16.79 -3.38 -16.58
#